data_AF-A8Q7Y5-F1
#
_entry.id   AF-A8Q7Y5-F1
#
_cell.length_a   1.000
_cell.length_b   1.000
_cell.length_c   1.000
_cell.angle_alpha   90.00
_cell.angle_beta   90.00
_cell.angle_gamma   90.00
#
_symmetry.space_group_name_H-M   'P 1'
#
loop_
_entity.id
_entity.type
_entity.pdbx_description
1 polymer ?
#
loop_
_entity_poly.entity_id
_entity_poly.type
_entity_poly.pdbx_seq_one_letter_code
_entity_poly.pdbx_strand_id
1 'polypeptide(L)'
;MSRIDGTMSDHEAVPSIDSGVRVGEGDGTVPLLSLGSMCARGWKMDRYNPARMRVVTHEVKHDPDAFDLRGGDSSGDHIDILGSHDLNEAVVKIATGLGDSVPERIFSPIQSYADKIQW
;
A
#
# COMPACT_ATOMS: atom_id res chain seq x y z
N MET A 1 -13.07 4.93 -32.57
CA MET A 1 -11.84 4.79 -31.74
C MET A 1 -12.30 4.96 -30.30
N SER A 2 -12.20 3.93 -29.45
CA SER A 2 -12.58 4.06 -28.04
C SER A 2 -11.58 5.01 -27.36
N ARG A 3 -12.07 6.02 -26.66
CA ARG A 3 -11.27 7.01 -25.92
C ARG A 3 -11.86 7.14 -24.52
N ILE A 4 -11.02 7.45 -23.53
CA ILE A 4 -11.47 7.83 -22.20
C ILE A 4 -12.12 9.21 -22.32
N ASP A 5 -13.34 9.34 -21.80
CA ASP A 5 -14.03 10.64 -21.73
C ASP A 5 -13.55 11.40 -20.49
N GLY A 6 -12.64 12.34 -20.69
CA GLY A 6 -12.09 13.17 -19.63
C GLY A 6 -13.07 14.17 -19.01
N THR A 7 -14.29 14.30 -19.55
CA THR A 7 -15.31 15.20 -19.00
C THR A 7 -16.19 14.52 -17.94
N MET A 8 -16.04 13.21 -17.75
CA MET A 8 -16.76 12.43 -16.76
C MET A 8 -16.01 12.40 -15.44
N SER A 9 -16.47 13.18 -14.45
CA SER A 9 -16.05 13.05 -13.06
C SER A 9 -17.29 12.83 -12.19
N ASP A 10 -17.23 11.79 -11.36
CA ASP A 10 -18.28 11.43 -10.40
C ASP A 10 -17.59 10.90 -9.13
N HIS A 11 -17.49 11.77 -8.13
CA HIS A 11 -16.85 11.46 -6.86
C HIS A 11 -17.77 10.69 -5.89
N GLU A 12 -19.07 10.55 -6.20
CA GLU A 12 -20.01 9.74 -5.41
C GLU A 12 -20.05 8.28 -5.89
N ALA A 13 -19.62 8.00 -7.12
CA ALA A 13 -19.43 6.65 -7.62
C ALA A 13 -18.46 5.84 -6.73
N VAL A 14 -18.68 4.52 -6.65
CA VAL A 14 -17.81 3.60 -5.92
C VAL A 14 -17.32 2.51 -6.88
N PRO A 15 -16.02 2.49 -7.25
CA PRO A 15 -14.97 3.48 -6.93
C PRO A 15 -15.22 4.84 -7.61
N SER A 16 -14.63 5.90 -7.06
CA SER A 16 -14.77 7.26 -7.58
C SER A 16 -14.26 7.37 -9.00
N ILE A 17 -14.89 8.23 -9.79
CA ILE A 17 -14.50 8.51 -11.16
C ILE A 17 -13.90 9.91 -11.22
N ASP A 18 -12.65 10.00 -11.65
CA ASP A 18 -11.99 11.26 -11.95
C ASP A 18 -11.52 11.25 -13.40
N SER A 19 -12.02 12.21 -14.19
CA SER A 19 -11.59 12.42 -15.58
C SER A 19 -11.70 11.14 -16.44
N GLY A 20 -12.77 10.38 -16.21
CA GLY A 20 -13.07 9.11 -16.89
C GLY A 20 -12.31 7.89 -16.34
N VAL A 21 -11.55 8.03 -15.26
CA VAL A 21 -10.76 6.96 -14.64
C VAL A 21 -11.38 6.57 -13.30
N ARG A 22 -11.55 5.26 -13.07
CA ARG A 22 -11.99 4.73 -11.77
C ARG A 22 -10.79 4.61 -10.83
N VAL A 23 -10.83 5.32 -9.71
CA VAL A 23 -9.75 5.38 -8.73
C VAL A 23 -10.05 4.42 -7.58
N GLY A 24 -9.26 3.36 -7.48
CA GLY A 24 -9.35 2.37 -6.41
C GLY A 24 -8.39 2.66 -5.25
N GLU A 25 -8.34 1.72 -4.30
CA GLU A 25 -7.38 1.74 -3.19
C GLU A 25 -5.96 1.41 -3.68
N GLY A 26 -4.96 2.09 -3.12
CA GLY A 26 -3.55 1.92 -3.48
C GLY A 26 -2.69 3.06 -2.95
N ASP A 27 -1.47 3.16 -3.46
CA ASP A 27 -0.51 4.24 -3.15
C ASP A 27 -0.52 5.33 -4.24
N GLY A 28 -1.66 5.57 -4.91
CA GLY A 28 -1.75 6.50 -6.03
C GLY A 28 -1.23 5.97 -7.38
N THR A 29 -0.41 4.91 -7.39
CA THR A 29 0.12 4.30 -8.63
C THR A 29 -0.18 2.80 -8.72
N VAL A 30 0.06 2.07 -7.65
CA VAL A 30 -0.05 0.62 -7.56
C VAL A 30 -1.30 0.27 -6.75
N PRO A 31 -2.16 -0.64 -7.26
CA PRO A 31 -3.37 -1.02 -6.54
C PRO A 31 -3.04 -1.80 -5.27
N LEU A 32 -3.86 -1.62 -4.23
CA LEU A 32 -3.71 -2.27 -2.93
C LEU A 32 -3.53 -3.80 -3.04
N LEU A 33 -4.29 -4.43 -3.95
CA LEU A 33 -4.18 -5.86 -4.21
C LEU A 33 -2.76 -6.27 -4.61
N SER A 34 -2.09 -5.48 -5.46
CA SER A 34 -0.72 -5.76 -5.87
C SER A 34 0.29 -5.46 -4.77
N LEU A 35 0.08 -4.38 -3.99
CA LEU A 35 0.98 -3.97 -2.91
C LEU A 35 1.04 -5.01 -1.78
N GLY A 36 -0.12 -5.54 -1.38
CA GLY A 36 -0.22 -6.23 -0.10
C GLY A 36 -0.56 -7.72 -0.16
N SER A 37 -1.08 -8.27 -1.26
CA SER A 37 -1.62 -9.64 -1.25
C SER A 37 -0.58 -10.69 -0.88
N MET A 38 0.63 -10.57 -1.45
CA MET A 38 1.72 -11.51 -1.17
C MET A 38 2.18 -11.42 0.29
N CYS A 39 2.41 -10.22 0.81
CA CYS A 39 2.84 -10.00 2.19
C CYS A 39 1.78 -10.44 3.20
N ALA A 40 0.51 -10.13 2.92
CA ALA A 40 -0.61 -10.44 3.80
C ALA A 40 -0.88 -11.95 3.87
N ARG A 41 -0.76 -12.67 2.75
CA ARG A 41 -1.11 -14.10 2.69
C ARG A 41 -0.15 -14.97 1.87
N GLY A 42 0.18 -14.59 0.63
CA GLY A 42 0.93 -15.45 -0.30
C GLY A 42 2.25 -15.98 0.26
N TRP A 43 3.15 -15.10 0.69
CA TRP A 43 4.45 -15.46 1.27
C TRP A 43 4.35 -16.07 2.67
N LYS A 44 3.15 -16.14 3.27
CA LYS A 44 2.92 -16.89 4.52
C LYS A 44 2.57 -18.37 4.25
N MET A 45 2.43 -18.78 2.98
CA MET A 45 2.13 -20.17 2.58
C MET A 45 3.41 -20.95 2.27
N ASP A 46 3.46 -22.23 2.68
CA ASP A 46 4.60 -23.13 2.41
C ASP A 46 4.93 -23.25 0.90
N ARG A 47 3.93 -23.11 0.02
CA ARG A 47 4.11 -23.12 -1.45
C ARG A 47 5.06 -22.03 -1.95
N TYR A 48 4.99 -20.83 -1.36
CA TYR A 48 5.75 -19.66 -1.80
C TYR A 48 6.89 -19.31 -0.83
N ASN A 49 6.87 -19.85 0.39
CA ASN A 49 7.88 -19.64 1.42
C ASN A 49 8.16 -20.96 2.18
N PRO A 50 8.81 -21.95 1.54
CA PRO A 50 9.05 -23.26 2.13
C PRO A 50 10.01 -23.22 3.33
N ALA A 51 10.84 -22.17 3.42
CA ALA A 51 11.74 -21.94 4.55
C ALA A 51 11.04 -21.31 5.77
N ARG A 52 9.75 -20.95 5.65
CA ARG A 52 8.95 -20.31 6.70
C ARG A 52 9.63 -19.07 7.28
N MET A 53 10.27 -18.29 6.41
CA MET A 53 10.85 -17.01 6.78
C MET A 53 9.75 -16.09 7.31
N ARG A 54 10.05 -15.33 8.35
CA ARG A 54 9.08 -14.39 8.94
C ARG A 54 8.72 -13.32 7.90
N VAL A 55 7.43 -13.10 7.67
CA VAL A 55 6.90 -12.05 6.79
C VAL A 55 6.09 -11.09 7.64
N VAL A 56 6.48 -9.82 7.65
CA VAL A 56 5.83 -8.74 8.39
C VAL A 56 5.24 -7.76 7.39
N THR A 57 3.92 -7.53 7.46
CA THR A 57 3.27 -6.48 6.65
C THR A 57 3.25 -5.20 7.44
N HIS A 58 3.89 -4.15 6.91
CA HIS A 58 4.03 -2.87 7.60
C HIS A 58 3.51 -1.75 6.71
N GLU A 59 2.22 -1.44 6.85
CA GLU A 59 1.59 -0.37 6.10
C GLU A 59 1.99 1.00 6.67
N VAL A 60 2.18 1.97 5.76
CA VAL A 60 2.37 3.39 6.08
C VAL A 60 1.08 4.10 5.72
N LYS A 61 0.42 4.70 6.72
CA LYS A 61 -0.81 5.45 6.49
C LYS A 61 -0.46 6.77 5.82
N HIS A 62 -1.11 7.08 4.70
CA HIS A 62 -1.01 8.38 4.06
C HIS A 62 -1.79 9.42 4.87
N ASP A 63 -1.08 10.31 5.54
CA ASP A 63 -1.64 11.43 6.33
C ASP A 63 -0.84 12.71 6.06
N PRO A 64 -0.99 13.30 4.86
CA PRO A 64 -0.07 14.32 4.38
C PRO A 64 -0.23 15.67 5.09
N ASP A 65 0.89 16.35 5.32
CA ASP A 65 0.89 17.73 5.82
C ASP A 65 0.27 18.69 4.80
N ALA A 66 -0.75 19.44 5.23
CA ALA A 66 -1.56 20.31 4.37
C ALA A 66 -0.76 21.39 3.60
N PHE A 67 0.47 21.72 4.04
CA PHE A 67 1.32 22.75 3.44
C PHE A 67 2.61 22.22 2.81
N ASP A 68 2.82 20.90 2.79
CA ASP A 68 3.95 20.28 2.10
C ASP A 68 3.50 19.72 0.75
N LEU A 69 4.12 20.18 -0.33
CA LEU A 69 3.84 19.72 -1.70
C LEU A 69 4.16 18.23 -1.92
N ARG A 70 4.91 17.60 -1.00
CA ARG A 70 5.23 16.17 -0.98
C ARG A 70 4.55 15.41 0.16
N GLY A 71 3.58 16.05 0.83
CA GLY A 71 2.83 15.44 1.92
C GLY A 71 3.63 15.21 3.21
N GLY A 72 4.82 15.79 3.36
CA GLY A 72 5.57 15.78 4.62
C GLY A 72 6.13 14.41 5.00
N ASP A 73 6.41 14.24 6.29
CA ASP A 73 7.04 13.03 6.85
C ASP A 73 6.07 11.84 7.02
N SER A 74 4.79 12.04 6.70
CA SER A 74 3.69 11.11 6.92
C SER A 74 2.96 10.75 5.61
N SER A 75 3.54 11.11 4.46
CA SER A 75 3.03 10.68 3.17
C SER A 75 3.27 9.18 2.94
N GLY A 76 2.19 8.47 2.58
CA GLY A 76 2.22 7.09 2.07
C GLY A 76 2.02 6.98 0.56
N ASP A 77 2.17 8.09 -0.19
CA ASP A 77 2.01 8.08 -1.65
C ASP A 77 3.23 7.44 -2.35
N HIS A 78 3.04 6.89 -3.55
CA HIS A 78 4.00 5.99 -4.20
C HIS A 78 5.46 6.48 -4.20
N ILE A 79 5.66 7.77 -4.48
CA ILE A 79 6.99 8.39 -4.55
C ILE A 79 7.38 9.02 -3.20
N ASP A 80 6.44 9.74 -2.60
CA ASP A 80 6.70 10.53 -1.39
C ASP A 80 6.90 9.68 -0.14
N ILE A 81 6.50 8.40 -0.16
CA ILE A 81 6.78 7.44 0.91
C ILE A 81 8.27 7.32 1.25
N LEU A 82 9.17 7.62 0.33
CA LEU A 82 10.62 7.67 0.60
C LEU A 82 11.00 8.75 1.63
N GLY A 83 10.21 9.81 1.74
CA GLY A 83 10.34 10.84 2.76
C GLY A 83 9.71 10.46 4.11
N SER A 84 8.96 9.36 4.16
CA SER A 84 8.20 8.98 5.35
C SER A 84 9.10 8.64 6.53
N HIS A 85 8.84 9.25 7.68
CA HIS A 85 9.51 8.92 8.94
C HIS A 85 9.28 7.46 9.32
N ASP A 86 8.03 6.99 9.21
CA ASP A 86 7.63 5.62 9.55
C ASP A 86 8.39 4.58 8.73
N LEU A 87 8.49 4.76 7.41
CA LEU A 87 9.25 3.86 6.54
C LEU A 87 10.74 3.89 6.90
N ASN A 88 11.31 5.10 7.02
CA ASN A 88 12.74 5.26 7.26
C ASN A 88 13.15 4.69 8.62
N GLU A 89 12.32 4.85 9.65
CA GLU A 89 12.56 4.25 10.97
C GLU A 89 12.58 2.71 10.89
N ALA A 90 11.62 2.12 10.16
CA ALA A 90 11.56 0.68 9.95
C ALA A 90 12.81 0.16 9.20
N VAL A 91 13.23 0.84 8.12
CA VAL A 91 14.42 0.47 7.35
C VAL A 91 15.69 0.53 8.21
N VAL A 92 15.86 1.59 9.01
CA VAL A 92 17.02 1.73 9.91
C VAL A 92 17.01 0.64 10.99
N LYS A 93 15.85 0.34 11.60
CA LYS A 93 15.73 -0.76 12.57
C LYS A 93 16.14 -2.10 11.95
N ILE A 94 15.69 -2.39 10.73
CA ILE A 94 16.06 -3.62 10.01
C ILE A 94 17.57 -3.65 9.72
N ALA A 95 18.12 -2.58 9.14
CA ALA A 95 19.53 -2.51 8.75
C ALA A 95 20.50 -2.58 9.94
N THR A 96 20.06 -2.16 11.13
CA THR A 96 20.85 -2.18 12.37
C THR A 96 20.65 -3.45 13.21
N GLY A 97 19.90 -4.44 12.72
CA GLY A 97 19.68 -5.71 13.41
C GLY A 97 18.56 -5.68 14.46
N LEU A 98 17.80 -4.60 14.52
CA LEU A 98 16.60 -4.44 15.36
C LEU A 98 15.31 -4.73 14.57
N GLY A 99 15.39 -5.50 13.48
CA GLY A 99 14.24 -5.79 12.60
C GLY A 99 13.07 -6.46 13.32
N ASP A 100 13.33 -7.25 14.37
CA ASP A 100 12.30 -7.87 15.20
C ASP A 100 11.42 -6.85 15.96
N SER A 101 11.88 -5.61 16.10
CA SER A 101 11.12 -4.51 16.72
C SER A 101 10.17 -3.80 15.77
N VAL A 102 10.22 -4.08 14.46
CA VAL A 102 9.29 -3.50 13.48
C VAL A 102 7.95 -4.25 13.56
N PRO A 103 6.86 -3.60 14.01
CA PRO A 103 5.59 -4.27 14.21
C PRO A 103 4.86 -4.54 12.90
N GLU A 104 4.03 -5.60 12.88
CA GLU A 104 3.02 -5.75 11.84
C GLU A 104 1.95 -4.65 12.03
N ARG A 105 1.65 -3.92 10.95
CA ARG A 105 0.63 -2.85 10.92
C ARG A 105 -0.15 -2.98 9.63
N ILE A 106 -1.47 -3.16 9.76
CA ILE A 106 -2.39 -3.31 8.63
C ILE A 106 -3.60 -2.43 8.93
N PHE A 107 -3.82 -1.42 8.10
CA PHE A 107 -4.94 -0.49 8.14
C PHE A 107 -5.95 -0.79 7.03
N SER A 108 -5.46 -1.30 5.90
CA SER A 108 -6.25 -1.59 4.72
C SER A 108 -7.05 -2.90 4.84
N PRO A 109 -8.09 -3.11 4.03
CA PRO A 109 -8.84 -4.37 3.98
C PRO A 109 -8.08 -5.51 3.27
N ILE A 110 -6.77 -5.39 3.04
CA ILE A 110 -5.98 -6.31 2.20
C ILE A 110 -6.11 -7.77 2.60
N GLN A 111 -6.21 -8.09 3.89
CA GLN A 111 -6.38 -9.47 4.35
C GLN A 111 -7.63 -10.10 3.74
N SER A 112 -8.75 -9.38 3.77
CA SER A 112 -10.02 -9.85 3.21
C SER A 112 -9.99 -10.02 1.69
N TYR A 113 -9.15 -9.26 0.99
CA TYR A 113 -8.98 -9.36 -0.45
C TYR A 113 -8.06 -10.52 -0.82
N ALA A 114 -6.94 -10.63 -0.13
CA ALA A 114 -5.98 -11.73 -0.27
C ALA A 114 -6.65 -13.09 0.01
N ASP A 115 -7.63 -13.14 0.91
CA ASP A 115 -8.38 -14.35 1.22
C ASP A 115 -9.23 -14.89 0.08
N LYS A 116 -9.61 -14.02 -0.87
CA LYS A 116 -10.44 -14.36 -2.03
C LYS A 116 -9.62 -14.80 -3.25
N ILE A 117 -8.30 -14.66 -3.19
CA ILE A 117 -7.39 -15.07 -4.27
C ILE A 117 -7.27 -16.60 -4.28
N GLN A 118 -7.31 -17.19 -5.47
CA GLN A 118 -6.94 -18.59 -5.66
C GLN A 118 -5.41 -18.71 -5.75
N TRP A 119 -4.79 -19.08 -4.63
CA TRP A 119 -3.35 -19.22 -4.44
C TRP A 119 -2.78 -20.48 -5.11
#